data_AF-A0AAJ6QRX7-F1
#
_entry.id   AF-A0AAJ6QRX7-F1
#
_cell.length_a   1.000
_cell.length_b   1.000
_cell.length_c   1.000
_cell.angle_alpha   90.00
_cell.angle_beta   90.00
_cell.angle_gamma   90.00
#
_symmetry.space_group_name_H-M   'P 1'
#
loop_
_entity.id
_entity.type
_entity.pdbx_description
1 polymer ?
#
loop_
_entity_poly.entity_id
_entity_poly.type
_entity_poly.pdbx_seq_one_letter_code
_entity_poly.pdbx_strand_id
1 'polypeptide(L)'
;MFPTSYVPLVIEGESGSVAWKNSKPSSTRLCRPLRFTFAKETPEVTREEVQKTKTEIVQLRPSKIKMAGQEFQVEHRLLLTMIDGKVAQVLCDVPSMAVCCVCGALSSEMNKLEAISQRAISSEALQFGLSPLHARIKSMECFLHISYRLQFRSWRINARTTALHNQRKRGIQQKFRQRLGLLVDVVGSTVDGNTARKFFADPEVTSEITGIDADLLRRFSVILDAINCKLPLDSAKFGSFCSETARSFVELYGWYYMPNTVHKLLMHGK
;
A
#
# COMPACT_ATOMS: atom_id res chain seq x y z
N MET A 1 18.80 4.68 -12.39
CA MET A 1 19.10 5.54 -11.22
C MET A 1 18.44 4.89 -10.03
N PHE A 2 19.20 4.67 -8.96
CA PHE A 2 18.76 4.05 -7.71
C PHE A 2 19.05 5.03 -6.56
N PRO A 3 18.04 5.79 -6.09
CA PRO A 3 18.22 6.74 -5.00
C PRO A 3 17.92 6.11 -3.62
N THR A 4 18.77 6.38 -2.65
CA THR A 4 18.53 6.10 -1.22
C THR A 4 18.33 7.41 -0.50
N SER A 5 17.26 7.55 0.29
CA SER A 5 16.90 8.80 0.98
C SER A 5 16.21 8.51 2.30
N TYR A 6 16.16 9.51 3.19
CA TYR A 6 15.39 9.46 4.43
C TYR A 6 14.60 10.75 4.66
N VAL A 7 13.62 10.69 5.55
CA VAL A 7 12.82 11.84 5.98
C VAL A 7 12.77 11.87 7.50
N PRO A 8 13.19 12.96 8.16
CA PRO A 8 12.97 13.13 9.60
C PRO A 8 11.48 13.38 9.87
N LEU A 9 10.93 12.64 10.83
CA LEU A 9 9.49 12.69 11.16
C LEU A 9 9.23 13.42 12.48
N VAL A 10 9.96 13.07 13.52
CA VAL A 10 9.75 13.59 14.88
C VAL A 10 11.08 13.62 15.62
N ILE A 11 11.21 14.59 16.52
CA ILE A 11 12.23 14.64 17.57
C ILE A 11 11.47 14.66 18.89
N GLU A 12 11.76 13.70 19.75
CA GLU A 12 11.11 13.51 21.04
C GLU A 12 12.18 13.64 22.14
N GLY A 13 11.80 14.26 23.25
CA GLY A 13 12.61 14.27 24.47
C GLY A 13 12.47 12.94 25.23
N GLU A 14 13.33 12.71 26.21
CA GLU A 14 13.34 11.47 27.01
C GLU A 14 11.99 11.16 27.68
N SER A 15 11.22 12.18 28.04
CA SER A 15 9.88 12.05 28.63
C SER A 15 8.76 11.76 27.61
N GLY A 16 9.09 11.61 26.33
CA GLY A 16 8.12 11.47 25.23
C GLY A 16 7.54 12.81 24.76
N SER A 17 8.01 13.95 25.28
CA SER A 17 7.58 15.27 24.81
C SER A 17 8.07 15.53 23.39
N VAL A 18 7.17 15.90 22.49
CA VAL A 18 7.53 16.22 21.10
C VAL A 18 8.22 17.59 21.02
N ALA A 19 9.52 17.60 20.77
CA ALA A 19 10.31 18.82 20.58
C ALA A 19 10.15 19.38 19.16
N TRP A 20 10.03 18.50 18.17
CA TRP A 20 9.76 18.90 16.79
C TRP A 20 8.99 17.80 16.06
N LYS A 21 8.06 18.19 15.18
CA LYS A 21 7.32 17.26 14.33
C LYS A 21 7.23 17.82 12.92
N ASN A 22 7.50 16.97 11.94
CA ASN A 22 7.34 17.31 10.54
C ASN A 22 5.85 17.53 10.22
N SER A 23 5.45 18.77 9.93
CA SER A 23 4.07 19.12 9.60
C SER A 23 3.62 18.60 8.22
N LYS A 24 4.58 18.34 7.32
CA LYS A 24 4.34 17.89 5.94
C LYS A 24 5.26 16.70 5.59
N PRO A 25 5.08 15.53 6.23
CA PRO A 25 5.97 14.38 6.07
C PRO A 25 5.99 13.80 4.65
N SER A 26 4.91 13.98 3.88
CA SER A 26 4.83 13.56 2.48
C SER A 26 5.41 14.58 1.49
N SER A 27 5.98 15.69 1.97
CA SER A 27 6.60 16.71 1.12
C SER A 27 8.00 16.30 0.70
N THR A 28 8.34 16.54 -0.57
CA THR A 28 9.69 16.31 -1.10
C THR A 28 10.74 17.22 -0.45
N ARG A 29 10.33 18.35 0.14
CA ARG A 29 11.25 19.36 0.72
C ARG A 29 12.13 18.84 1.85
N LEU A 30 11.63 17.86 2.61
CA LEU A 30 12.35 17.27 3.75
C LEU A 30 12.86 15.85 3.44
N CYS A 31 12.74 15.40 2.18
CA CYS A 31 13.39 14.18 1.73
C CYS A 31 14.88 14.47 1.51
N ARG A 32 15.72 13.87 2.36
CA ARG A 32 17.16 14.08 2.36
C ARG A 32 17.82 12.92 1.62
N PRO A 33 18.52 13.18 0.50
CA PRO A 33 19.24 12.13 -0.19
C PRO A 33 20.42 11.65 0.65
N LEU A 34 20.62 10.32 0.70
CA LEU A 34 21.80 9.68 1.27
C LEU A 34 22.76 9.27 0.17
N ARG A 35 22.24 8.68 -0.91
CA ARG A 35 23.05 8.11 -1.99
C ARG A 35 22.29 8.14 -3.31
N PHE A 36 23.03 8.31 -4.39
CA PHE A 36 22.54 8.15 -5.75
C PHE A 36 23.48 7.21 -6.51
N THR A 37 22.93 6.11 -7.03
CA THR A 37 23.70 5.14 -7.81
C THR A 37 23.15 5.05 -9.22
N PHE A 38 24.03 5.06 -10.23
CA PHE A 38 23.66 4.82 -11.63
C PHE A 38 23.61 3.32 -11.92
N ALA A 39 22.69 2.63 -11.26
CA ALA A 39 22.42 1.22 -11.46
C ALA A 39 20.96 1.01 -11.92
N LYS A 40 20.73 -0.16 -12.53
CA LYS A 40 19.39 -0.69 -12.74
C LYS A 40 18.93 -1.35 -11.43
N GLU A 41 17.64 -1.22 -11.13
CA GLU A 41 17.05 -1.91 -9.99
C GLU A 41 16.97 -3.42 -10.27
N THR A 42 17.85 -4.19 -9.63
CA THR A 42 17.82 -5.66 -9.61
C THR A 42 17.68 -6.16 -8.17
N PRO A 43 17.25 -7.42 -7.95
CA PRO A 43 17.18 -7.98 -6.60
C PRO A 43 18.50 -7.92 -5.85
N GLU A 44 19.63 -8.13 -6.54
CA GLU A 44 20.98 -8.13 -5.99
C GLU A 44 21.37 -6.72 -5.53
N VAL A 45 21.25 -5.72 -6.41
CA VAL A 45 21.54 -4.32 -6.10
C VAL A 45 20.67 -3.82 -4.95
N THR A 46 19.41 -4.25 -4.91
CA THR A 46 18.46 -3.88 -3.85
C THR A 46 18.88 -4.44 -2.50
N ARG A 47 19.21 -5.74 -2.44
CA ARG A 47 19.68 -6.38 -1.20
C ARG A 47 21.00 -5.80 -0.72
N GLU A 48 21.95 -5.59 -1.62
CA GLU A 48 23.26 -5.01 -1.31
C GLU A 48 23.13 -3.60 -0.72
N GLU A 49 22.38 -2.71 -1.37
CA GLU A 49 22.21 -1.33 -0.90
C GLU A 49 21.46 -1.29 0.43
N VAL A 50 20.40 -2.09 0.61
CA VAL A 50 19.67 -2.17 1.88
C VAL A 50 20.56 -2.72 3.00
N GLN A 51 21.33 -3.78 2.74
CA GLN A 51 22.22 -4.38 3.73
C GLN A 51 23.33 -3.41 4.14
N LYS A 52 23.90 -2.69 3.16
CA LYS A 52 24.87 -1.64 3.40
C LYS A 52 24.31 -0.54 4.28
N THR A 53 23.14 0.01 3.93
CA THR A 53 22.48 1.05 4.74
C THR A 53 22.10 0.55 6.13
N LYS A 54 21.62 -0.69 6.29
CA LYS A 54 21.37 -1.29 7.62
C LYS A 54 22.63 -1.37 8.47
N THR A 55 23.75 -1.77 7.86
CA THR A 55 25.06 -1.83 8.54
C THR A 55 25.51 -0.44 9.00
N GLU A 56 25.36 0.57 8.14
CA GLU A 56 25.64 1.97 8.47
C GLU A 56 24.75 2.47 9.63
N ILE A 57 23.45 2.12 9.63
CA ILE A 57 22.49 2.49 10.68
C ILE A 57 22.89 1.90 12.04
N VAL A 58 23.30 0.63 12.09
CA VAL A 58 23.74 -0.03 13.34
C VAL A 58 24.98 0.67 13.93
N GLN A 59 25.81 1.28 13.10
CA GLN A 59 27.03 1.98 13.51
C GLN A 59 26.81 3.47 13.80
N LEU A 60 25.57 3.98 13.68
CA LEU A 60 25.27 5.38 13.95
C LEU A 60 25.55 5.72 15.41
N ARG A 61 26.23 6.85 15.61
CA ARG A 61 26.49 7.42 16.93
C ARG A 61 25.51 8.54 17.21
N PRO A 62 25.15 8.79 18.48
CA PRO A 62 24.33 9.93 18.84
C PRO A 62 24.96 11.24 18.37
N SER A 63 24.14 12.15 17.84
CA SER A 63 24.60 13.49 17.46
C SER A 63 24.65 14.38 18.69
N LYS A 64 25.81 15.00 18.95
CA LYS A 64 25.99 15.97 20.03
C LYS A 64 25.75 17.38 19.51
N ILE A 65 24.82 18.11 20.12
CA ILE A 65 24.43 19.45 19.70
C ILE A 65 24.49 20.37 20.91
N LYS A 66 25.12 21.54 20.77
CA LYS A 66 25.12 22.59 21.80
C LYS A 66 24.15 23.69 21.42
N MET A 67 23.16 23.96 22.25
CA MET A 67 22.17 25.01 22.06
C MET A 67 21.87 25.69 23.39
N ALA A 68 21.80 27.02 23.40
CA ALA A 68 21.50 27.82 24.60
C ALA A 68 22.36 27.47 25.83
N GLY A 69 23.64 27.14 25.62
CA GLY A 69 24.57 26.77 26.70
C GLY A 69 24.38 25.35 27.25
N GLN A 70 23.43 24.57 26.72
CA GLN A 70 23.18 23.18 27.07
C GLN A 70 23.69 22.24 25.97
N GLU A 71 24.12 21.04 26.36
CA GLU A 71 24.55 19.99 25.44
C GLU A 71 23.48 18.89 25.39
N PHE A 72 23.04 18.58 24.17
CA PHE A 72 22.03 17.57 23.89
C PHE A 72 22.68 16.41 23.14
N GLN A 73 22.25 15.19 23.44
CA GLN A 73 22.57 14.00 22.66
C GLN A 73 21.29 13.51 21.97
N VAL A 74 21.36 13.33 20.66
CA VAL A 74 20.24 12.89 19.84
C VAL A 74 20.53 11.49 19.31
N GLU A 75 19.75 10.51 19.76
CA GLU A 75 19.75 9.16 19.22
C GLU A 75 18.91 9.07 17.95
N HIS A 76 19.29 8.16 17.04
CA HIS A 76 18.68 8.05 15.72
C HIS A 76 17.98 6.71 15.55
N ARG A 77 16.66 6.74 15.34
CA ARG A 77 15.88 5.56 14.97
C ARG A 77 15.35 5.70 13.56
N LEU A 78 15.85 4.86 12.65
CA LEU A 78 15.44 4.83 11.25
C LEU A 78 14.55 3.62 10.98
N LEU A 79 13.51 3.81 10.16
CA LEU A 79 12.57 2.77 9.77
C LEU A 79 12.54 2.64 8.24
N LEU A 80 12.77 1.44 7.71
CA LEU A 80 12.74 1.17 6.28
C LEU A 80 11.31 0.91 5.78
N THR A 81 10.50 1.97 5.76
CA THR A 81 9.07 1.89 5.34
C THR A 81 8.80 2.62 4.02
N MET A 82 9.74 3.43 3.55
CA MET A 82 9.67 4.14 2.26
C MET A 82 10.14 3.26 1.10
N ILE A 83 9.58 2.06 0.99
CA ILE A 83 9.85 1.11 -0.10
C ILE A 83 8.55 0.72 -0.78
N ASP A 84 8.63 0.34 -2.04
CA ASP A 84 7.47 -0.22 -2.74
C ASP A 84 7.28 -1.71 -2.42
N GLY A 85 6.17 -2.27 -2.89
CA GLY A 85 5.85 -3.67 -2.66
C GLY A 85 6.86 -4.63 -3.30
N LYS A 86 7.51 -4.25 -4.42
CA LYS A 86 8.47 -5.09 -5.13
C LYS A 86 9.79 -5.18 -4.37
N VAL A 87 10.25 -4.07 -3.81
CA VAL A 87 11.43 -4.05 -2.93
C VAL A 87 11.18 -4.87 -1.67
N ALA A 88 10.02 -4.69 -1.02
CA ALA A 88 9.66 -5.49 0.16
C ALA A 88 9.66 -7.00 -0.16
N GLN A 89 9.15 -7.35 -1.34
CA GLN A 89 9.07 -8.71 -1.84
C GLN A 89 10.46 -9.34 -2.05
N VAL A 90 11.41 -8.58 -2.61
CA VAL A 90 12.83 -8.98 -2.74
C VAL A 90 13.48 -9.18 -1.37
N LEU A 91 13.24 -8.27 -0.42
CA LEU A 91 13.83 -8.32 0.91
C LEU A 91 13.29 -9.47 1.78
N CYS A 92 12.10 -9.99 1.48
CA CYS A 92 11.54 -11.18 2.11
C CYS A 92 11.88 -12.48 1.37
N ASP A 93 12.71 -12.43 0.32
CA ASP A 93 13.04 -13.58 -0.53
C ASP A 93 11.82 -14.32 -1.12
N VAL A 94 10.74 -13.58 -1.40
CA VAL A 94 9.54 -14.15 -2.00
C VAL A 94 9.48 -13.72 -3.47
N PRO A 95 9.88 -14.51 -4.47
CA PRO A 95 10.09 -14.00 -5.83
C PRO A 95 8.82 -13.52 -6.57
N SER A 96 7.63 -14.00 -6.16
CA SER A 96 6.38 -13.72 -6.87
C SER A 96 5.50 -12.70 -6.15
N MET A 97 5.14 -11.62 -6.85
CA MET A 97 4.18 -10.62 -6.36
C MET A 97 2.78 -11.18 -6.04
N ALA A 98 2.48 -12.39 -6.53
CA ALA A 98 1.23 -13.11 -6.25
C ALA A 98 1.22 -13.81 -4.88
N VAL A 99 2.35 -13.79 -4.15
CA VAL A 99 2.53 -14.43 -2.84
C VAL A 99 2.76 -13.35 -1.78
N CYS A 100 1.97 -13.38 -0.70
CA CYS A 100 2.12 -12.41 0.38
C CYS A 100 3.46 -12.60 1.10
N CYS A 101 4.28 -11.55 1.19
CA CYS A 101 5.54 -11.60 1.92
C CYS A 101 5.39 -11.67 3.44
N VAL A 102 4.20 -11.39 3.99
CA VAL A 102 3.95 -11.42 5.44
C VAL A 102 3.58 -12.82 5.91
N CYS A 103 2.67 -13.51 5.21
CA CYS A 103 2.12 -14.81 5.65
C CYS A 103 2.35 -15.97 4.65
N GLY A 104 3.01 -15.72 3.52
CA GLY A 104 3.30 -16.73 2.49
C GLY A 104 2.10 -17.18 1.66
N ALA A 105 0.93 -16.56 1.82
CA ALA A 105 -0.28 -16.98 1.11
C ALA A 105 -0.21 -16.75 -0.40
N LEU A 106 -0.61 -17.77 -1.17
CA LEU A 106 -0.83 -17.65 -2.62
C LEU A 106 -2.12 -16.88 -2.90
N SER A 107 -2.25 -16.23 -4.06
CA SER A 107 -3.49 -15.52 -4.44
C SER A 107 -4.76 -16.39 -4.32
N SER A 108 -4.67 -17.69 -4.65
CA SER A 108 -5.77 -18.64 -4.52
C SER A 108 -6.18 -18.98 -3.08
N GLU A 109 -5.35 -18.62 -2.10
CA GLU A 109 -5.57 -18.85 -0.68
C GLU A 109 -5.99 -17.58 0.07
N MET A 110 -5.71 -16.39 -0.48
CA MET A 110 -5.94 -15.11 0.20
C MET A 110 -7.41 -14.86 0.58
N ASN A 111 -8.36 -15.48 -0.11
CA ASN A 111 -9.79 -15.40 0.21
C ASN A 111 -10.22 -16.38 1.31
N LYS A 112 -9.35 -17.30 1.77
CA LYS A 112 -9.64 -18.27 2.84
C LYS A 112 -9.34 -17.66 4.21
N LEU A 113 -10.14 -16.69 4.62
CA LEU A 113 -9.85 -15.78 5.73
C LEU A 113 -9.52 -16.50 7.05
N GLU A 114 -10.27 -17.55 7.42
CA GLU A 114 -10.00 -18.34 8.62
C GLU A 114 -8.62 -18.99 8.60
N ALA A 115 -8.25 -19.63 7.48
CA ALA A 115 -6.94 -20.25 7.32
C ALA A 115 -5.81 -19.21 7.34
N ILE A 116 -6.04 -18.01 6.76
CA ILE A 116 -5.08 -16.91 6.81
C ILE A 116 -4.85 -16.42 8.23
N SER A 117 -5.91 -16.30 9.04
CA SER A 117 -5.83 -15.79 10.41
C SER A 117 -4.95 -16.65 11.33
N GLN A 118 -4.80 -17.93 10.98
CA GLN A 118 -4.02 -18.92 11.73
C GLN A 118 -2.58 -19.07 11.21
N ARG A 119 -2.24 -18.43 10.08
CA ARG A 119 -0.89 -18.53 9.53
C ARG A 119 0.13 -17.76 10.37
N ALA A 120 1.33 -18.33 10.46
CA ALA A 120 2.48 -17.61 10.98
C ALA A 120 2.76 -16.37 10.11
N ILE A 121 3.13 -15.27 10.77
CA ILE A 121 3.47 -13.99 10.14
C ILE A 121 4.94 -13.68 10.37
N SER A 122 5.62 -13.13 9.36
CA SER A 122 7.00 -12.65 9.49
C SER A 122 7.03 -11.27 10.15
N SER A 123 7.69 -11.18 11.31
CA SER A 123 7.99 -9.92 11.99
C SER A 123 8.84 -8.98 11.15
N GLU A 124 9.75 -9.54 10.35
CA GLU A 124 10.65 -8.80 9.46
C GLU A 124 9.85 -8.13 8.34
N ALA A 125 8.89 -8.84 7.75
CA ALA A 125 8.03 -8.33 6.70
C ALA A 125 7.10 -7.20 7.17
N LEU A 126 6.70 -7.21 8.45
CA LEU A 126 5.89 -6.15 9.05
C LEU A 126 6.66 -4.84 9.21
N GLN A 127 7.98 -4.88 9.40
CA GLN A 127 8.82 -3.68 9.54
C GLN A 127 8.81 -2.79 8.30
N PHE A 128 8.48 -3.35 7.14
CA PHE A 128 8.34 -2.60 5.89
C PHE A 128 7.06 -1.75 5.81
N GLY A 129 6.11 -1.96 6.74
CA GLY A 129 4.88 -1.19 6.84
C GLY A 129 3.94 -1.35 5.64
N LEU A 130 2.96 -0.44 5.57
CA LEU A 130 2.00 -0.31 4.48
C LEU A 130 2.23 1.02 3.75
N SER A 131 2.22 0.99 2.43
CA SER A 131 2.27 2.21 1.61
C SER A 131 0.84 2.69 1.32
N PRO A 132 0.37 3.82 1.89
CA PRO A 132 -1.01 4.30 1.67
C PRO A 132 -1.30 4.60 0.20
N LEU A 133 -0.31 5.12 -0.52
CA LEU A 133 -0.41 5.41 -1.95
C LEU A 133 -0.67 4.13 -2.76
N HIS A 134 0.17 3.11 -2.57
CA HIS A 134 0.00 1.84 -3.28
C HIS A 134 -1.26 1.10 -2.84
N ALA A 135 -1.62 1.14 -1.56
CA ALA A 135 -2.87 0.57 -1.06
C ALA A 135 -4.08 1.13 -1.80
N ARG A 136 -4.14 2.46 -1.97
CA ARG A 136 -5.23 3.14 -2.68
C ARG A 136 -5.26 2.80 -4.17
N ILE A 137 -4.11 2.85 -4.84
CA ILE A 137 -4.00 2.52 -6.27
C ILE A 137 -4.39 1.06 -6.53
N LYS A 138 -3.85 0.12 -5.75
CA LYS A 138 -4.12 -1.32 -5.91
C LYS A 138 -5.54 -1.72 -5.53
N SER A 139 -6.16 -1.02 -4.58
CA SER A 139 -7.59 -1.21 -4.29
C SER A 139 -8.45 -0.76 -5.46
N MET A 140 -8.15 0.39 -6.08
CA MET A 140 -8.88 0.84 -7.28
C MET A 140 -8.71 -0.13 -8.45
N GLU A 141 -7.47 -0.53 -8.76
CA GLU A 141 -7.20 -1.54 -9.80
C GLU A 141 -7.98 -2.83 -9.54
N CYS A 142 -8.04 -3.28 -8.28
CA CYS A 142 -8.80 -4.46 -7.90
C CYS A 142 -10.29 -4.30 -8.26
N PHE A 143 -10.93 -3.20 -7.87
CA PHE A 143 -12.35 -2.98 -8.14
C PHE A 143 -12.65 -2.79 -9.62
N LEU A 144 -11.78 -2.10 -10.37
CA LEU A 144 -11.90 -2.02 -11.82
C LEU A 144 -11.84 -3.42 -12.45
N HIS A 145 -10.89 -4.24 -12.02
CA HIS A 145 -10.74 -5.59 -12.57
C HIS A 145 -11.91 -6.51 -12.22
N ILE A 146 -12.43 -6.44 -10.99
CA ILE A 146 -13.68 -7.13 -10.61
C ILE A 146 -14.81 -6.64 -11.51
N SER A 147 -14.95 -5.33 -11.62
CA SER A 147 -15.99 -4.68 -12.42
C SER A 147 -15.98 -5.18 -13.86
N TYR A 148 -14.83 -5.28 -14.53
CA TYR A 148 -14.73 -5.78 -15.90
C TYR A 148 -15.17 -7.25 -16.06
N ARG A 149 -15.18 -8.01 -14.96
CA ARG A 149 -15.44 -9.46 -14.93
C ARG A 149 -16.82 -9.82 -14.37
N LEU A 150 -17.61 -8.84 -13.90
CA LEU A 150 -18.90 -9.08 -13.25
C LEU A 150 -19.88 -9.92 -14.07
N GLN A 151 -19.82 -9.85 -15.41
CA GLN A 151 -20.70 -10.63 -16.30
C GLN A 151 -20.42 -12.14 -16.29
N PHE A 152 -19.17 -12.56 -16.05
CA PHE A 152 -18.78 -13.97 -16.13
C PHE A 152 -18.18 -14.52 -14.83
N ARG A 153 -17.97 -13.66 -13.81
CA ARG A 153 -17.62 -14.03 -12.43
C ARG A 153 -16.48 -15.04 -12.33
N SER A 154 -15.40 -14.80 -13.07
CA SER A 154 -14.19 -15.61 -13.00
C SER A 154 -12.96 -14.72 -12.89
N TRP A 155 -12.00 -15.13 -12.06
CA TRP A 155 -10.72 -14.45 -11.93
C TRP A 155 -9.92 -14.46 -13.26
N ARG A 156 -9.87 -15.62 -13.95
CA ARG A 156 -9.13 -15.78 -15.20
C ARG A 156 -9.93 -15.29 -16.40
N ILE A 157 -9.25 -14.59 -17.30
CA ILE A 157 -9.77 -14.30 -18.64
C ILE A 157 -9.30 -15.42 -19.58
N ASN A 158 -10.18 -15.88 -20.45
CA ASN A 158 -9.87 -16.85 -21.48
C ASN A 158 -10.48 -16.40 -22.82
N ALA A 159 -10.20 -17.12 -23.90
CA ALA A 159 -10.65 -16.76 -25.25
C ALA A 159 -12.17 -16.50 -25.36
N ARG A 160 -12.99 -17.18 -24.55
CA ARG A 160 -14.45 -17.02 -24.54
C ARG A 160 -14.91 -15.74 -23.82
N THR A 161 -14.15 -15.28 -22.82
CA THR A 161 -14.52 -14.12 -21.99
C THR A 161 -13.80 -12.83 -22.39
N THR A 162 -12.75 -12.90 -23.21
CA THR A 162 -11.97 -11.74 -23.66
C THR A 162 -12.84 -10.65 -24.31
N ALA A 163 -13.77 -11.03 -25.18
CA ALA A 163 -14.65 -10.08 -25.87
C ALA A 163 -15.55 -9.32 -24.87
N LEU A 164 -16.21 -10.05 -23.95
CA LEU A 164 -17.05 -9.49 -22.89
C LEU A 164 -16.23 -8.55 -21.98
N HIS A 165 -15.05 -8.99 -21.56
CA HIS A 165 -14.13 -8.19 -20.75
C HIS A 165 -13.81 -6.86 -21.42
N ASN A 166 -13.40 -6.88 -22.69
CA ASN A 166 -12.98 -5.68 -23.41
C ASN A 166 -14.15 -4.74 -23.72
N GLN A 167 -15.34 -5.29 -24.01
CA GLN A 167 -16.56 -4.49 -24.16
C GLN A 167 -16.91 -3.77 -22.85
N ARG A 168 -16.91 -4.50 -21.72
CA ARG A 168 -17.25 -3.94 -20.42
C ARG A 168 -16.22 -2.93 -19.93
N LYS A 169 -14.91 -3.23 -20.08
CA LYS A 169 -13.82 -2.29 -19.77
C LYS A 169 -13.99 -0.97 -20.51
N ARG A 170 -14.20 -1.00 -21.83
CA ARG A 170 -14.44 0.23 -22.63
C ARG A 170 -15.65 1.02 -22.15
N GLY A 171 -16.76 0.35 -21.86
CA GLY A 171 -17.96 1.00 -21.35
C GLY A 171 -17.75 1.70 -20.00
N ILE A 172 -17.04 1.05 -19.07
CA ILE A 172 -16.70 1.64 -17.77
C ILE A 172 -15.76 2.83 -17.92
N GLN A 173 -14.71 2.72 -18.75
CA GLN A 173 -13.78 3.81 -19.03
C GLN A 173 -14.50 5.04 -19.60
N GLN A 174 -15.44 4.83 -20.54
CA GLN A 174 -16.24 5.92 -21.11
C GLN A 174 -17.11 6.59 -20.05
N LYS A 175 -17.79 5.81 -19.19
CA LYS A 175 -18.63 6.34 -18.11
C LYS A 175 -17.82 7.15 -17.09
N PHE A 176 -16.63 6.68 -16.70
CA PHE A 176 -15.73 7.43 -15.82
C PHE A 176 -15.29 8.76 -16.45
N ARG A 177 -14.97 8.75 -17.75
CA ARG A 177 -14.61 9.97 -18.47
C ARG A 177 -15.77 10.96 -18.53
N GLN A 178 -16.98 10.47 -18.83
CA GLN A 178 -18.17 11.31 -19.00
C GLN A 178 -18.68 11.89 -17.67
N ARG A 179 -18.74 11.08 -16.62
CA ARG A 179 -19.34 11.48 -15.33
C ARG A 179 -18.37 12.15 -14.37
N LEU A 180 -17.11 11.73 -14.36
CA LEU A 180 -16.11 12.19 -13.39
C LEU A 180 -14.89 12.84 -14.04
N GLY A 181 -14.83 12.92 -15.37
CA GLY A 181 -13.66 13.43 -16.08
C GLY A 181 -12.41 12.57 -15.88
N LEU A 182 -12.56 11.30 -15.52
CA LEU A 182 -11.44 10.40 -15.18
C LEU A 182 -11.09 9.48 -16.35
N LEU A 183 -9.79 9.40 -16.63
CA LEU A 183 -9.23 8.37 -17.50
C LEU A 183 -8.68 7.27 -16.59
N VAL A 184 -9.29 6.08 -16.66
CA VAL A 184 -8.91 4.93 -15.83
C VAL A 184 -8.38 3.80 -16.72
N ASP A 185 -7.29 3.16 -16.30
CA ASP A 185 -6.76 1.93 -16.92
C ASP A 185 -6.52 2.04 -18.45
N VAL A 186 -6.03 3.22 -18.87
CA VAL A 186 -5.63 3.52 -20.26
C VAL A 186 -4.12 3.36 -20.41
N VAL A 187 -3.69 2.68 -21.47
CA VAL A 187 -2.26 2.48 -21.79
C VAL A 187 -1.57 3.83 -21.96
N GLY A 188 -0.43 4.03 -21.29
CA GLY A 188 0.31 5.31 -21.30
C GLY A 188 -0.20 6.35 -20.30
N SER A 189 -1.31 6.11 -19.60
CA SER A 189 -1.70 6.87 -18.42
C SER A 189 -1.33 6.08 -17.17
N THR A 190 -0.47 6.64 -16.32
CA THR A 190 -0.24 6.08 -15.00
C THR A 190 -1.53 6.25 -14.23
N VAL A 191 -2.15 5.15 -13.80
CA VAL A 191 -3.17 5.18 -12.77
C VAL A 191 -2.51 5.77 -11.52
N ASP A 192 -2.66 7.07 -11.35
CA ASP A 192 -1.91 7.84 -10.37
C ASP A 192 -2.71 8.02 -9.08
N GLY A 193 -2.04 8.56 -8.06
CA GLY A 193 -2.69 8.82 -6.78
C GLY A 193 -3.86 9.80 -6.87
N ASN A 194 -3.92 10.68 -7.89
CA ASN A 194 -5.04 11.59 -8.10
C ASN A 194 -6.28 10.85 -8.58
N THR A 195 -6.12 9.97 -9.56
CA THR A 195 -7.19 9.15 -10.13
C THR A 195 -7.78 8.26 -9.05
N ALA A 196 -6.94 7.57 -8.29
CA ALA A 196 -7.39 6.71 -7.19
C ALA A 196 -8.08 7.49 -6.06
N ARG A 197 -7.64 8.73 -5.78
CA ARG A 197 -8.34 9.62 -4.83
C ARG A 197 -9.76 9.94 -5.29
N LYS A 198 -9.93 10.34 -6.55
CA LYS A 198 -11.26 10.69 -7.08
C LYS A 198 -12.19 9.47 -7.19
N PHE A 199 -11.64 8.29 -7.45
CA PHE A 199 -12.42 7.03 -7.49
C PHE A 199 -13.11 6.71 -6.16
N PHE A 200 -12.43 6.92 -5.02
CA PHE A 200 -12.97 6.63 -3.69
C PHE A 200 -13.68 7.83 -3.02
N ALA A 201 -13.67 9.00 -3.67
CA ALA A 201 -14.29 10.21 -3.13
C ALA A 201 -15.82 10.14 -3.11
N ASP A 202 -16.41 9.45 -4.09
CA ASP A 202 -17.85 9.23 -4.19
C ASP A 202 -18.14 7.74 -4.47
N PRO A 203 -18.30 6.92 -3.41
CA PRO A 203 -18.60 5.50 -3.54
C PRO A 203 -19.89 5.21 -4.31
N GLU A 204 -20.89 6.09 -4.25
CA GLU A 204 -22.19 5.87 -4.91
C GLU A 204 -22.06 6.01 -6.43
N VAL A 205 -21.45 7.11 -6.89
CA VAL A 205 -21.21 7.31 -8.33
C VAL A 205 -20.30 6.23 -8.89
N THR A 206 -19.26 5.84 -8.14
CA THR A 206 -18.36 4.75 -8.54
C THR A 206 -19.10 3.40 -8.58
N SER A 207 -19.97 3.12 -7.62
CA SER A 207 -20.84 1.94 -7.59
C SER A 207 -21.72 1.89 -8.84
N GLU A 208 -22.42 2.97 -9.18
CA GLU A 208 -23.28 3.04 -10.38
C GLU A 208 -22.51 2.81 -11.69
N ILE A 209 -21.28 3.33 -11.78
CA ILE A 209 -20.44 3.16 -12.97
C ILE A 209 -19.95 1.71 -13.10
N THR A 210 -19.48 1.14 -11.99
CA THR A 210 -18.74 -0.13 -11.98
C THR A 210 -19.64 -1.35 -11.74
N GLY A 211 -20.78 -1.16 -11.08
CA GLY A 211 -21.63 -2.23 -10.54
C GLY A 211 -21.01 -2.93 -9.32
N ILE A 212 -20.04 -2.30 -8.65
CA ILE A 212 -19.49 -2.78 -7.37
C ILE A 212 -20.36 -2.28 -6.23
N ASP A 213 -20.51 -3.08 -5.19
CA ASP A 213 -21.28 -2.73 -3.99
C ASP A 213 -20.80 -1.42 -3.35
N ALA A 214 -21.74 -0.52 -3.10
CA ALA A 214 -21.46 0.82 -2.58
C ALA A 214 -20.94 0.80 -1.14
N ASP A 215 -21.43 -0.12 -0.29
CA ASP A 215 -20.96 -0.24 1.09
C ASP A 215 -19.51 -0.74 1.12
N LEU A 216 -19.17 -1.73 0.30
CA LEU A 216 -17.80 -2.20 0.19
C LEU A 216 -16.85 -1.10 -0.28
N LEU A 217 -17.25 -0.29 -1.28
CA LEU A 217 -16.46 0.87 -1.71
C LEU A 217 -16.29 1.91 -0.59
N ARG A 218 -17.35 2.16 0.19
CA ARG A 218 -17.32 3.08 1.33
C ARG A 218 -16.38 2.58 2.43
N ARG A 219 -16.43 1.29 2.77
CA ARG A 219 -15.52 0.65 3.74
C ARG A 219 -14.06 0.79 3.32
N PHE A 220 -13.76 0.52 2.05
CA PHE A 220 -12.41 0.74 1.51
C PHE A 220 -11.99 2.20 1.58
N SER A 221 -12.89 3.15 1.27
CA SER A 221 -12.61 4.59 1.38
C SER A 221 -12.21 4.96 2.81
N VAL A 222 -12.97 4.49 3.81
CA VAL A 222 -12.66 4.70 5.25
C VAL A 222 -11.30 4.12 5.63
N ILE A 223 -11.01 2.87 5.24
CA ILE A 223 -9.72 2.22 5.53
C ILE A 223 -8.56 3.00 4.92
N LEU A 224 -8.70 3.40 3.65
CA LEU A 224 -7.67 4.10 2.89
C LEU A 224 -7.42 5.52 3.38
N ASP A 225 -8.43 6.18 3.93
CA ASP A 225 -8.28 7.48 4.58
C ASP A 225 -7.73 7.36 6.00
N ALA A 226 -8.10 6.32 6.74
CA ALA A 226 -7.54 6.02 8.05
C ALA A 226 -6.02 5.80 7.98
N ILE A 227 -5.53 4.92 7.10
CA ILE A 227 -4.07 4.67 6.96
C ILE A 227 -3.28 5.88 6.43
N ASN A 228 -3.97 6.85 5.85
CA ASN A 228 -3.37 8.08 5.32
C ASN A 228 -3.57 9.26 6.28
N CYS A 229 -4.27 9.06 7.41
CA CYS A 229 -4.46 10.10 8.40
C CYS A 229 -3.16 10.33 9.18
N LYS A 230 -2.95 11.55 9.68
CA LYS A 230 -1.77 11.92 10.46
C LYS A 230 -1.99 11.75 11.97
N LEU A 231 -3.05 11.02 12.34
CA LEU A 231 -3.50 10.85 13.71
C LEU A 231 -3.28 9.40 14.17
N PRO A 232 -3.12 9.17 15.47
CA PRO A 232 -3.11 7.82 16.01
C PRO A 232 -4.41 7.08 15.67
N LEU A 233 -4.28 5.82 15.29
CA LEU A 233 -5.41 4.91 15.07
C LEU A 233 -5.49 3.90 16.22
N ASP A 234 -6.71 3.59 16.63
CA ASP A 234 -6.98 2.43 17.49
C ASP A 234 -6.82 1.16 16.64
N SER A 235 -5.73 0.42 16.86
CA SER A 235 -5.39 -0.77 16.07
C SER A 235 -6.41 -1.90 16.23
N ALA A 236 -7.08 -2.02 17.38
CA ALA A 236 -8.09 -3.03 17.60
C ALA A 236 -9.36 -2.73 16.76
N LYS A 237 -9.84 -1.49 16.80
CA LYS A 237 -10.99 -1.07 15.98
C LYS A 237 -10.68 -1.12 14.49
N PHE A 238 -9.51 -0.64 14.08
CA PHE A 238 -9.07 -0.70 12.69
C PHE A 238 -8.97 -2.15 12.20
N GLY A 239 -8.36 -3.04 12.99
CA GLY A 239 -8.26 -4.46 12.67
C GLY A 239 -9.63 -5.16 12.54
N SER A 240 -10.57 -4.85 13.43
CA SER A 240 -11.95 -5.39 13.35
C SER A 240 -12.63 -4.92 12.06
N PHE A 241 -12.55 -3.62 11.76
CA PHE A 241 -13.17 -3.03 10.57
C PHE A 241 -12.58 -3.61 9.27
N CYS A 242 -11.25 -3.82 9.23
CA CYS A 242 -10.57 -4.48 8.11
C CYS A 242 -11.02 -5.94 7.95
N SER A 243 -11.15 -6.68 9.05
CA SER A 243 -11.58 -8.09 9.04
C SER A 243 -13.03 -8.25 8.57
N GLU A 244 -13.94 -7.37 9.01
CA GLU A 244 -15.31 -7.31 8.49
C GLU A 244 -15.34 -6.98 7.00
N THR A 245 -14.53 -6.01 6.58
CA THR A 245 -14.44 -5.62 5.16
C THR A 245 -13.90 -6.76 4.29
N ALA A 246 -12.95 -7.55 4.80
CA ALA A 246 -12.46 -8.76 4.12
C ALA A 246 -13.58 -9.80 3.95
N ARG A 247 -14.40 -10.02 4.98
CA ARG A 247 -15.56 -10.91 4.91
C ARG A 247 -16.55 -10.45 3.85
N SER A 248 -16.96 -9.18 3.86
CA SER A 248 -17.85 -8.61 2.84
C SER A 248 -17.26 -8.72 1.43
N PHE A 249 -15.96 -8.50 1.25
CA PHE A 249 -15.29 -8.70 -0.05
C PHE A 249 -15.43 -10.14 -0.54
N VAL A 250 -15.15 -11.13 0.32
CA VAL A 250 -15.19 -12.55 -0.05
C VAL A 250 -16.62 -13.03 -0.31
N GLU A 251 -17.59 -12.56 0.47
CA GLU A 251 -19.01 -12.87 0.27
C GLU A 251 -19.53 -12.36 -1.10
N LEU A 252 -19.18 -11.13 -1.46
CA LEU A 252 -19.65 -10.50 -2.70
C LEU A 252 -18.84 -10.94 -3.94
N TYR A 253 -17.53 -11.08 -3.78
CA TYR A 253 -16.57 -11.20 -4.88
C TYR A 253 -15.54 -12.32 -4.68
N GLY A 254 -15.83 -13.34 -3.87
CA GLY A 254 -14.89 -14.44 -3.56
C GLY A 254 -14.38 -15.25 -4.76
N TRP A 255 -15.07 -15.15 -5.91
CA TRP A 255 -14.62 -15.70 -7.20
C TRP A 255 -13.44 -14.94 -7.82
N TYR A 256 -13.09 -13.75 -7.30
CA TYR A 256 -11.91 -12.97 -7.67
C TYR A 256 -10.88 -13.01 -6.54
N TYR A 257 -9.67 -13.45 -6.84
CA TYR A 257 -8.59 -13.50 -5.85
C TYR A 257 -8.11 -12.10 -5.49
N MET A 258 -8.10 -11.80 -4.19
CA MET A 258 -7.58 -10.52 -3.67
C MET A 258 -6.13 -10.30 -4.11
N PRO A 259 -5.77 -9.10 -4.60
CA PRO A 259 -4.38 -8.75 -4.83
C PRO A 259 -3.60 -8.69 -3.51
N ASN A 260 -2.30 -8.99 -3.57
CA ASN A 260 -1.41 -9.03 -2.41
C ASN A 260 -1.49 -7.75 -1.55
N THR A 261 -1.49 -6.56 -2.15
CA THR A 261 -1.62 -5.30 -1.40
C THR A 261 -2.96 -5.16 -0.67
N VAL A 262 -4.07 -5.60 -1.29
CA VAL A 262 -5.40 -5.55 -0.66
C VAL A 262 -5.47 -6.57 0.48
N HIS A 263 -4.94 -7.77 0.26
CA HIS A 263 -4.81 -8.79 1.29
C HIS A 263 -3.96 -8.30 2.47
N LYS A 264 -2.78 -7.72 2.22
CA LYS A 264 -1.90 -7.15 3.26
C LYS A 264 -2.62 -6.04 4.04
N LEU A 265 -3.36 -5.17 3.35
CA LEU A 265 -4.14 -4.11 3.99
C LEU A 265 -5.20 -4.67 4.95
N LEU A 266 -6.01 -5.63 4.48
CA LEU A 266 -7.15 -6.13 5.25
C LEU A 266 -6.77 -7.16 6.33
N MET A 267 -5.77 -8.00 6.06
CA MET A 267 -5.41 -9.11 6.96
C MET A 267 -4.18 -8.81 7.83
N HIS A 268 -3.34 -7.86 7.43
CA HIS A 268 -2.06 -7.58 8.10
C HIS A 268 -1.83 -6.09 8.37
N GLY A 269 -2.87 -5.25 8.26
CA GLY A 269 -2.76 -3.81 8.50
C GLY A 269 -2.94 -3.37 9.95
N LYS A 270 -3.29 -4.31 10.84
CA LYS A 270 -3.42 -4.08 12.29
C LYS A 270 -2.07 -3.79 12.94
#